data_AF-H8MQE2-F1
#
_entry.id   AF-H8MQE2-F1
#
_cell.length_a   1.000
_cell.length_b   1.000
_cell.length_c   1.000
_cell.angle_alpha   90.00
_cell.angle_beta   90.00
_cell.angle_gamma   90.00
#
_symmetry.space_group_name_H-M   'P 1'
#
loop_
_entity.id
_entity.type
_entity.pdbx_description
1 polymer ?
#
loop_
_entity_poly.entity_id
_entity_poly.type
_entity_poly.pdbx_seq_one_letter_code
_entity_poly.pdbx_strand_id
1 'polypeptide(L)'
;MGRYNEFLGVVGCSACGCLGEVAFQADIGVLEDRRFSAGEIVWGLAPRMPRSPVGPEPGTVGRDVWAYGLGRCPNCLAELWAVVEVRGGRFTRLALTPEPENPDAWGNLPPDAP
;
A
#
# COMPACT_ATOMS: atom_id res chain seq x y z
N MET A 1 14.78 10.57 -5.33
CA MET A 1 13.77 10.48 -4.25
C MET A 1 12.54 9.83 -4.85
N GLY A 2 12.35 8.53 -4.60
CA GLY A 2 11.09 7.85 -4.94
C GLY A 2 9.97 8.51 -4.13
N ARG A 3 8.83 8.78 -4.77
CA ARG A 3 7.65 9.30 -4.07
C ARG A 3 6.73 8.12 -3.87
N TYR A 4 6.51 7.75 -2.62
CA TYR A 4 5.61 6.68 -2.22
C TYR A 4 4.30 7.29 -1.72
N ASN A 5 3.25 6.48 -1.66
CA ASN A 5 2.08 6.79 -0.85
C ASN A 5 2.18 6.05 0.48
N GLU A 6 1.59 6.60 1.53
CA GLU A 6 1.50 5.99 2.85
C GLU A 6 0.13 5.35 3.04
N PHE A 7 0.09 4.12 3.51
CA PHE A 7 -1.13 3.38 3.82
C PHE A 7 -1.16 3.08 5.31
N LEU A 8 -2.17 3.60 5.99
CA LEU A 8 -2.34 3.41 7.43
C LEU A 8 -3.09 2.12 7.71
N GLY A 9 -2.60 1.36 8.67
CA GLY A 9 -3.42 0.34 9.31
C GLY A 9 -2.86 -0.14 10.62
N VAL A 10 -3.74 -0.77 11.40
CA VAL A 10 -3.41 -1.34 12.70
C VAL A 10 -2.83 -2.74 12.48
N VAL A 11 -1.57 -2.92 12.87
CA VAL A 11 -0.84 -4.18 12.70
C VAL A 11 -0.12 -4.57 13.99
N GLY A 12 0.05 -5.89 14.19
CA GLY A 12 0.83 -6.44 15.30
C GLY A 12 2.30 -6.60 14.91
N CYS A 13 3.22 -6.00 15.66
CA CYS A 13 4.65 -6.20 15.43
C CYS A 13 5.09 -7.56 15.96
N SER A 14 5.59 -8.44 15.09
CA SER A 14 6.10 -9.76 15.49
C SER A 14 7.36 -9.70 16.36
N ALA A 15 8.15 -8.61 16.27
CA ALA A 15 9.40 -8.47 17.02
C ALA A 15 9.20 -8.07 18.50
N CYS A 16 8.21 -7.22 18.81
CA CYS A 16 7.97 -6.75 20.18
C CYS A 16 6.55 -6.99 20.70
N GLY A 17 5.66 -7.56 19.90
CA GLY A 17 4.29 -7.90 20.27
C GLY A 17 3.32 -6.73 20.38
N CYS A 18 3.74 -5.49 20.10
CA CYS A 18 2.84 -4.34 20.19
C CYS A 18 1.82 -4.32 19.04
N LEU A 19 0.60 -3.87 19.33
CA LEU A 19 -0.43 -3.58 18.34
C LEU A 19 -0.56 -2.06 18.20
N GLY A 20 -0.43 -1.53 16.98
CA GLY A 20 -0.49 -0.09 16.76
C GLY A 20 -0.74 0.27 15.31
N GLU A 21 -1.13 1.53 15.08
CA GLU A 21 -1.23 2.09 13.74
C GLU A 21 0.17 2.32 13.16
N VAL A 22 0.39 1.83 11.94
CA VAL A 22 1.65 1.96 11.21
C VAL A 22 1.35 2.51 9.82
N ALA A 23 2.21 3.43 9.36
CA ALA A 23 2.22 3.89 7.98
C ALA A 23 3.15 3.02 7.16
N PHE A 24 2.62 2.44 6.07
CA PHE A 24 3.38 1.65 5.11
C PHE A 24 3.57 2.44 3.82
N GLN A 25 4.82 2.62 3.41
CA GLN A 25 5.19 3.29 2.17
C GLN A 25 5.12 2.28 1.02
N ALA A 26 4.28 2.52 0.04
CA ALA A 26 4.10 1.65 -1.12
C ALA A 26 4.03 2.42 -2.43
N ASP A 27 4.56 1.80 -3.50
CA ASP A 27 4.56 2.32 -4.86
C ASP A 27 3.28 1.97 -5.61
N ILE A 28 2.15 2.51 -5.12
CA ILE A 28 0.84 2.33 -5.73
C ILE A 28 0.00 3.62 -5.69
N GLY A 29 -0.60 3.99 -6.83
CA GLY A 29 -1.49 5.14 -6.96
C GLY A 29 -0.82 6.41 -7.51
N VAL A 30 -1.19 7.58 -6.99
CA VAL A 30 -0.72 8.88 -7.51
C VAL A 30 0.72 9.26 -7.12
N LEU A 31 1.33 8.60 -6.13
CA LEU A 31 2.73 8.80 -5.72
C LEU A 31 3.07 10.27 -5.45
N GLU A 32 2.25 10.89 -4.61
CA GLU A 32 2.37 12.32 -4.24
C GLU A 32 2.49 12.49 -2.73
N ASP A 33 3.12 11.53 -2.05
CA ASP A 33 3.31 11.54 -0.60
C ASP A 33 1.96 11.66 0.14
N ARG A 34 0.93 11.02 -0.43
CA ARG A 34 -0.43 11.00 0.13
C ARG A 34 -0.53 9.88 1.16
N ARG A 35 -1.28 10.15 2.22
CA ARG A 35 -1.63 9.18 3.25
C ARG A 35 -3.07 8.72 3.06
N PHE A 36 -3.29 7.40 3.06
CA PHE A 36 -4.58 6.77 2.85
C PHE A 36 -4.95 5.87 4.03
N SER A 37 -6.21 5.95 4.43
CA SER A 37 -6.89 5.08 5.40
C SER A 37 -7.83 4.14 4.66
N ALA A 38 -8.17 3.00 5.29
CA ALA A 38 -9.06 2.02 4.68
C ALA A 38 -10.38 2.67 4.20
N GLY A 39 -10.79 2.36 2.98
CA GLY A 39 -11.96 2.91 2.29
C GLY A 39 -11.67 4.11 1.38
N GLU A 40 -10.52 4.77 1.54
CA GLU A 40 -10.14 5.93 0.73
C GLU A 40 -9.77 5.54 -0.71
N ILE A 41 -10.07 6.45 -1.64
CA ILE A 41 -9.82 6.26 -3.07
C ILE A 41 -8.36 6.55 -3.37
N VAL A 42 -7.64 5.52 -3.83
CA VAL A 42 -6.21 5.58 -4.18
C VAL A 42 -6.02 5.96 -5.65
N TRP A 43 -6.98 5.57 -6.49
CA TRP A 43 -6.95 5.71 -7.96
C TRP A 43 -8.07 6.63 -8.48
N GLY A 44 -7.78 7.43 -9.50
CA GLY A 44 -8.73 8.40 -10.06
C GLY A 44 -8.61 9.81 -9.49
N LEU A 45 -7.63 10.06 -8.63
CA LEU A 45 -7.18 11.40 -8.29
C LEU A 45 -6.32 11.95 -9.43
N ALA A 46 -6.64 13.15 -9.92
CA ALA A 46 -5.78 13.83 -10.87
C ALA A 46 -4.41 14.11 -10.22
N PRO A 47 -3.29 13.62 -10.80
CA PRO A 47 -1.97 13.91 -10.23
C PRO A 47 -1.71 15.41 -10.32
N ARG A 48 -1.16 16.01 -9.26
CA ARG A 48 -0.77 17.43 -9.25
C ARG A 48 0.44 17.70 -10.14
N MET A 49 1.23 16.68 -10.45
CA MET A 49 2.34 16.77 -11.41
C MET A 49 2.10 15.88 -12.63
N PRO A 50 2.54 16.30 -13.84
CA PRO A 50 2.46 15.47 -15.04
C PRO A 50 3.45 14.32 -14.93
N ARG A 51 3.01 13.21 -14.33
CA ARG A 51 3.78 11.96 -14.21
C ARG A 51 2.86 10.79 -14.51
N SER A 52 3.44 9.79 -15.16
CA SER A 52 2.78 8.49 -15.28
C SER A 52 2.72 7.85 -13.89
N PRO A 53 1.55 7.44 -13.40
CA PRO A 53 1.45 6.69 -12.14
C PRO A 53 2.25 5.38 -12.23
N VAL A 54 2.84 4.94 -11.12
CA VAL A 54 3.37 3.56 -10.99
C VAL A 54 2.27 2.71 -10.36
N GLY A 55 2.05 1.55 -10.98
CA GLY A 55 0.89 0.70 -10.77
C GLY A 55 0.20 0.42 -12.11
N PRO A 56 -0.98 -0.20 -12.10
CA PRO A 56 -1.64 -0.65 -13.32
C PRO A 56 -1.84 0.51 -14.31
N GLU A 57 -1.69 0.20 -15.60
CA GLU A 57 -1.69 1.15 -16.71
C GLU A 57 -2.80 2.22 -16.61
N PRO A 58 -2.58 3.45 -17.08
CA PRO A 58 -3.63 4.47 -17.14
C PRO A 58 -4.87 3.92 -17.87
N GLY A 59 -5.97 3.73 -17.12
CA GLY A 59 -7.17 3.03 -17.57
C GLY A 59 -7.65 1.90 -16.65
N THR A 60 -6.90 1.58 -15.59
CA THR A 60 -7.22 0.54 -14.60
C THR A 60 -8.02 1.02 -13.40
N VAL A 61 -8.69 2.17 -13.54
CA VAL A 61 -9.70 2.64 -12.59
C VAL A 61 -10.74 1.53 -12.39
N GLY A 62 -10.87 1.05 -11.15
CA GLY A 62 -11.82 0.00 -10.79
C GLY A 62 -11.26 -1.44 -10.74
N ARG A 63 -9.95 -1.65 -10.90
CA ARG A 63 -9.33 -2.98 -10.72
C ARG A 63 -8.86 -3.24 -9.30
N ASP A 64 -8.80 -4.53 -8.97
CA ASP A 64 -8.27 -5.04 -7.71
C ASP A 64 -6.78 -5.36 -7.89
N VAL A 65 -5.93 -4.69 -7.12
CA VAL A 65 -4.47 -4.75 -7.22
C VAL A 65 -3.83 -4.77 -5.85
N TRP A 66 -2.60 -5.27 -5.81
CA TRP A 66 -1.77 -5.29 -4.61
C TRP A 66 -0.38 -4.75 -4.90
N ALA A 67 0.27 -4.17 -3.90
CA ALA A 67 1.68 -3.79 -3.90
C ALA A 67 2.29 -4.06 -2.53
N TYR A 68 3.61 -4.22 -2.44
CA TYR A 68 4.28 -4.25 -1.15
C TYR A 68 4.41 -2.85 -0.56
N GLY A 69 4.32 -2.79 0.76
CA GLY A 69 4.56 -1.59 1.55
C GLY A 69 5.55 -1.86 2.66
N LEU A 70 6.43 -0.88 2.91
CA LEU A 70 7.40 -0.91 3.99
C LEU A 70 7.00 0.07 5.09
N GLY A 71 6.85 -0.43 6.31
CA GLY A 71 6.57 0.35 7.50
C GLY A 71 7.61 0.10 8.59
N ARG A 72 7.53 0.89 9.66
CA ARG A 72 8.34 0.70 10.87
C ARG A 72 7.46 0.65 12.10
N CYS A 73 7.74 -0.32 12.96
CA CYS A 73 7.08 -0.43 14.26
C CYS A 73 7.33 0.84 15.09
N PRO A 74 6.30 1.53 15.61
CA PRO A 74 6.48 2.76 16.38
C PRO A 74 7.16 2.53 17.74
N ASN A 75 7.16 1.28 18.24
CA ASN A 75 7.73 0.94 19.54
C ASN A 75 9.21 0.49 19.43
N CYS A 76 9.49 -0.53 18.64
CA CYS A 76 10.83 -1.13 18.55
C CYS A 76 11.58 -0.77 17.26
N LEU A 77 10.98 0.03 16.37
CA LEU A 77 11.54 0.46 15.08
C LEU A 77 11.88 -0.67 14.10
N ALA A 78 11.46 -1.91 14.40
CA ALA A 78 11.62 -3.04 13.48
C ALA A 78 10.89 -2.75 12.16
N GLU A 79 11.53 -3.13 11.06
CA GLU A 79 10.94 -3.04 9.73
C GLU A 79 9.82 -4.05 9.58
N LEU A 80 8.70 -3.60 9.01
CA LEU A 80 7.50 -4.37 8.81
C LEU A 80 7.15 -4.30 7.33
N TRP A 81 6.97 -5.46 6.70
CA TRP A 81 6.48 -5.55 5.35
C TRP A 81 5.01 -5.91 5.35
N ALA A 82 4.23 -5.27 4.48
CA ALA A 82 2.83 -5.58 4.29
C ALA A 82 2.46 -5.59 2.81
N VAL A 83 1.49 -6.42 2.45
CA VAL A 83 0.77 -6.31 1.19
C VAL A 83 -0.32 -5.26 1.37
N VAL A 84 -0.27 -4.21 0.56
CA VAL A 84 -1.30 -3.17 0.44
C VAL A 84 -2.32 -3.62 -0.60
N GLU A 85 -3.55 -3.87 -0.18
CA GLU A 85 -4.63 -4.29 -1.07
C GLU A 85 -5.53 -3.12 -1.44
N VAL A 86 -5.70 -2.91 -2.75
CA VAL A 86 -6.57 -1.88 -3.30
C VAL A 86 -7.62 -2.56 -4.17
N ARG A 87 -8.89 -2.41 -3.83
CA ARG A 87 -10.02 -3.01 -4.56
C ARG A 87 -10.97 -1.96 -5.08
N GLY A 88 -11.40 -2.10 -6.33
CA GLY A 88 -12.23 -1.10 -6.99
C GLY A 88 -11.64 0.32 -6.92
N GLY A 89 -10.30 0.44 -6.90
CA GLY A 89 -9.59 1.71 -6.73
C GLY A 89 -9.51 2.27 -5.31
N ARG A 90 -9.98 1.54 -4.29
CA ARG A 90 -9.97 1.95 -2.87
C ARG A 90 -8.98 1.12 -2.07
N PHE A 91 -8.23 1.75 -1.19
CA PHE A 91 -7.43 1.02 -0.21
C PHE A 91 -8.37 0.23 0.72
N THR A 92 -8.13 -1.06 0.88
CA THR A 92 -9.01 -1.94 1.66
C THR A 92 -8.35 -2.44 2.93
N ARG A 93 -7.17 -3.06 2.82
CA ARG A 93 -6.49 -3.66 3.95
C ARG A 93 -4.98 -3.76 3.75
N LEU A 94 -4.30 -3.98 4.87
CA LEU A 94 -2.90 -4.40 4.93
C LEU A 94 -2.82 -5.82 5.47
N ALA A 95 -1.96 -6.63 4.88
CA ALA A 95 -1.63 -7.97 5.38
C ALA A 95 -0.12 -8.07 5.59
N LEU A 96 0.33 -8.29 6.83
CA LEU A 96 1.75 -8.46 7.11
C LEU A 96 2.33 -9.65 6.34
N THR A 97 3.53 -9.46 5.82
CA THR A 97 4.28 -10.46 5.05
C THR A 97 5.74 -10.44 5.49
N PRO A 98 6.51 -11.54 5.33
CA PRO A 98 7.95 -11.45 5.31
C PRO A 98 8.46 -10.49 4.23
N GLU A 99 9.72 -10.07 4.36
CA GLU A 99 10.42 -9.26 3.36
C GLU A 99 10.33 -9.92 1.97
N PRO A 100 9.82 -9.22 0.95
CA PRO A 100 9.71 -9.75 -0.39
C PRO A 100 11.06 -9.73 -1.11
N GLU A 101 11.28 -10.69 -2.01
CA GLU A 101 12.48 -10.69 -2.88
C GLU A 101 12.54 -9.48 -3.82
N ASN A 102 11.37 -8.94 -4.20
CA ASN A 102 11.23 -7.73 -5.00
C ASN A 102 10.24 -6.76 -4.33
N PRO A 103 10.73 -5.76 -3.60
CA PRO A 103 9.90 -4.72 -2.95
C PRO A 103 9.03 -3.91 -3.91
N ASP A 104 9.46 -3.75 -5.16
CA ASP A 104 8.75 -2.97 -6.17
C ASP A 104 7.69 -3.79 -6.92
N ALA A 105 7.52 -5.06 -6.55
CA ALA A 105 6.54 -5.93 -7.17
C ALA A 105 5.11 -5.51 -6.79
N TRP A 106 4.25 -5.52 -7.80
CA TRP A 106 2.81 -5.32 -7.68
C TRP A 106 2.10 -6.20 -8.70
N GLY A 107 0.81 -6.45 -8.49
CA GLY A 107 0.03 -7.31 -9.38
C GLY A 107 -1.47 -7.14 -9.21
N ASN A 108 -2.22 -7.93 -9.98
CA ASN A 108 -3.66 -8.03 -9.80
C ASN A 108 -3.96 -8.92 -8.58
N LEU A 109 -4.94 -8.51 -7.78
CA LEU A 109 -5.50 -9.40 -6.76
C LEU A 109 -6.35 -10.47 -7.45
N PRO A 110 -6.36 -11.71 -6.94
CA PRO A 110 -7.35 -12.70 -7.36
C PRO A 110 -8.75 -12.15 -7.04
N PRO A 111 -9.77 -12.43 -7.88
CA PRO A 111 -11.14 -12.10 -7.54
C PRO A 111 -11.50 -12.77 -6.19
N ASP A 112 -12.27 -12.08 -5.34
CA ASP A 112 -12.79 -12.68 -4.11
C ASP A 112 -13.42 -14.04 -4.44
N ALA A 113 -12.98 -15.09 -3.73
CA ALA A 113 -13.68 -16.36 -3.79
C ALA A 113 -15.09 -16.14 -3.20
N PRO A 114 -16.15 -16.62 -3.87
CA PRO A 114 -17.54 -16.39 -3.50
C PRO A 114 -17.91 -16.96 -2.11
#